data_AF-A0A2P7YMA9-F1
#
_entry.id   AF-A0A2P7YMA9-F1
#
_cell.length_a   1.000
_cell.length_b   1.000
_cell.length_c   1.000
_cell.angle_alpha   90.00
_cell.angle_beta   90.00
_cell.angle_gamma   90.00
#
_symmetry.space_group_name_H-M   'P 1'
#
loop_
_entity.id
_entity.type
_entity.pdbx_description
1 polymer ?
#
loop_
_entity_poly.entity_id
_entity_poly.type
_entity_poly.pdbx_seq_one_letter_code
_entity_poly.pdbx_strand_id
1 'polypeptide(L)'
;MATICSVLEKKLLKVLVPLQGQTKQLVALKCLTVLLYLCQWGSGSFMNWLRSRYTAIVVPLGAMGYSKTYALAVYAKVDAVVRFCEDDEALRVSRDSLDQLRLEMRGQVIPTLH
;
A
#
# COMPACT_ATOMS: atom_id res chain seq x y z
N MET A 1 -10.05 14.12 -2.29
CA MET A 1 -9.83 12.66 -2.46
C MET A 1 -9.71 12.23 -3.92
N ALA A 2 -10.52 12.75 -4.85
CA ALA A 2 -10.49 12.36 -6.26
C ALA A 2 -9.09 12.44 -6.93
N THR A 3 -8.24 13.39 -6.53
CA THR A 3 -6.93 13.60 -7.14
C THR A 3 -5.91 12.50 -6.84
N ILE A 4 -5.81 12.00 -5.61
CA ILE A 4 -4.80 10.99 -5.28
C ILE A 4 -5.18 9.61 -5.84
N CYS A 5 -6.45 9.24 -5.76
CA CYS A 5 -6.98 7.99 -6.32
C CYS A 5 -6.76 7.94 -7.84
N SER A 6 -7.13 9.01 -8.55
CA SER A 6 -6.93 9.08 -10.00
C SER A 6 -5.45 9.09 -10.42
N VAL A 7 -4.57 9.74 -9.65
CA VAL A 7 -3.12 9.70 -9.91
C VAL A 7 -2.56 8.30 -9.70
N LEU A 8 -2.96 7.61 -8.62
CA LEU A 8 -2.52 6.25 -8.33
C LEU A 8 -3.01 5.27 -9.40
N GLU A 9 -4.30 5.32 -9.74
CA GLU A 9 -4.91 4.51 -10.78
C GLU A 9 -4.17 4.68 -12.11
N LYS A 10 -3.99 5.92 -12.56
CA LYS A 10 -3.29 6.22 -13.81
C LYS A 10 -1.84 5.74 -13.80
N LYS A 11 -1.14 5.82 -12.67
CA LYS A 11 0.25 5.33 -12.55
C LYS A 11 0.32 3.81 -12.57
N LEU A 12 -0.56 3.13 -11.84
CA LEU A 12 -0.60 1.68 -11.75
C LEU A 12 -1.01 1.04 -13.07
N LEU A 13 -2.02 1.58 -13.74
CA LEU A 13 -2.41 1.13 -15.09
C LEU A 13 -1.25 1.25 -16.10
N LYS A 14 -0.43 2.31 -16.01
CA LYS A 14 0.77 2.46 -16.85
C LYS A 14 1.88 1.44 -16.53
N VAL A 15 1.96 0.98 -15.29
CA VAL A 15 2.90 -0.07 -14.87
C VAL A 15 2.47 -1.42 -15.45
N LEU A 16 1.17 -1.68 -15.53
CA LEU A 16 0.61 -2.93 -16.09
C LEU A 16 0.87 -3.10 -17.59
N VAL A 17 1.18 -2.02 -18.32
CA VAL A 17 1.57 -2.12 -19.72
C VAL A 17 2.95 -2.79 -19.83
N PRO A 18 3.07 -3.96 -20.51
CA PRO A 18 4.30 -4.72 -20.60
C PRO A 18 5.37 -3.90 -21.31
N LEU A 19 6.41 -3.51 -20.56
CA LEU A 19 7.64 -2.95 -21.09
C LEU A 19 8.68 -3.12 -19.99
N GLN A 20 9.69 -3.95 -20.24
CA GLN A 20 10.63 -4.42 -19.24
C GLN A 20 11.71 -3.35 -18.97
N GLY A 21 11.64 -2.71 -17.80
CA GLY A 21 12.69 -1.80 -17.33
C GLY A 21 12.71 -1.73 -15.81
N GLN A 22 13.90 -1.72 -15.21
CA GLN A 22 14.05 -1.68 -13.74
C GLN A 22 13.32 -0.49 -13.11
N THR A 23 13.28 0.65 -13.80
CA THR A 23 12.57 1.86 -13.38
C THR A 23 11.07 1.60 -13.16
N LYS A 24 10.42 0.78 -13.98
CA LYS A 24 9.00 0.45 -13.82
C LYS A 24 8.74 -0.47 -12.62
N GLN A 25 9.67 -1.39 -12.32
CA GLN A 25 9.55 -2.27 -11.14
C GLN A 25 9.66 -1.46 -9.84
N LEU A 26 10.59 -0.50 -9.79
CA LEU A 26 10.69 0.42 -8.66
C LEU A 26 9.43 1.31 -8.54
N VAL A 27 8.85 1.76 -9.66
CA VAL A 27 7.59 2.52 -9.63
C VAL A 27 6.45 1.67 -9.07
N ALA A 28 6.34 0.40 -9.47
CA ALA A 28 5.35 -0.53 -8.91
C ALA A 28 5.49 -0.63 -7.39
N LEU A 29 6.71 -0.87 -6.90
CA LEU A 29 7.00 -0.96 -5.48
C LEU A 29 6.64 0.33 -4.72
N LYS A 30 7.00 1.50 -5.26
CA LYS A 30 6.66 2.80 -4.67
C LYS A 30 5.15 3.02 -4.62
N CYS A 31 4.42 2.71 -5.70
CA CYS A 31 2.96 2.84 -5.71
C CYS A 31 2.28 1.90 -4.72
N LEU A 32 2.72 0.64 -4.61
CA LEU A 32 2.22 -0.32 -3.62
C LEU A 32 2.52 0.13 -2.18
N THR A 33 3.67 0.77 -1.97
CA THR A 33 4.03 1.33 -0.66
C THR A 33 3.10 2.47 -0.27
N VAL A 34 2.77 3.37 -1.21
CA VAL A 34 1.78 4.43 -1.00
C VAL A 34 0.38 3.85 -0.77
N LEU A 35 -0.02 2.81 -1.53
CA LEU A 35 -1.30 2.14 -1.31
C LEU A 35 -1.40 1.57 0.11
N LEU A 36 -0.41 0.81 0.57
CA LEU A 36 -0.39 0.27 1.93
C LEU A 36 -0.47 1.36 2.99
N TYR A 37 0.31 2.42 2.82
CA TYR A 37 0.26 3.56 3.73
C TYR A 37 -1.15 4.16 3.79
N LEU A 38 -1.82 4.33 2.65
CA LEU A 38 -3.20 4.84 2.62
C LEU A 38 -4.23 3.81 3.11
N CYS A 39 -3.99 2.51 3.00
CA CYS A 39 -4.84 1.51 3.66
C CYS A 39 -4.78 1.70 5.18
N GLN A 40 -3.58 1.87 5.72
CA GLN A 40 -3.35 1.98 7.16
C GLN A 40 -3.77 3.35 7.74
N TRP A 41 -3.47 4.43 7.03
CA TRP A 41 -3.63 5.80 7.55
C TRP A 41 -4.67 6.63 6.82
N GLY A 42 -5.19 6.12 5.70
CA GLY A 42 -6.18 6.81 4.89
C GLY A 42 -7.60 6.67 5.42
N SER A 43 -8.50 7.41 4.79
CA SER A 43 -9.91 7.43 5.15
C SER A 43 -10.65 6.16 4.73
N GLY A 44 -11.82 5.90 5.31
CA GLY A 44 -12.71 4.84 4.85
C GLY A 44 -13.16 5.02 3.40
N SER A 45 -13.30 6.26 2.91
CA SER A 45 -13.62 6.53 1.51
C SER A 45 -12.50 6.09 0.55
N PHE A 46 -11.23 6.19 0.96
CA PHE A 46 -10.13 5.61 0.18
C PHE A 46 -10.25 4.09 0.10
N MET A 47 -10.53 3.42 1.23
CA MET A 47 -10.72 1.97 1.24
C MET A 47 -11.90 1.54 0.37
N ASN A 48 -13.02 2.26 0.40
CA ASN A 48 -14.18 1.98 -0.46
C ASN A 48 -13.81 2.09 -1.95
N TRP A 49 -13.06 3.12 -2.32
CA TRP A 49 -12.55 3.25 -3.70
C TRP A 49 -11.61 2.08 -4.04
N LEU A 50 -10.65 1.77 -3.17
CA LEU A 50 -9.69 0.71 -3.43
C LEU A 50 -10.37 -0.66 -3.58
N ARG A 51 -11.34 -0.99 -2.72
CA ARG A 51 -12.17 -2.20 -2.83
C ARG A 51 -12.92 -2.32 -4.15
N SER A 52 -13.34 -1.19 -4.73
CA SER A 52 -13.99 -1.19 -6.05
C SER A 52 -13.03 -1.39 -7.23
N ARG A 53 -11.71 -1.32 -7.01
CA ARG A 53 -10.69 -1.27 -8.08
C ARG A 53 -9.54 -2.28 -7.93
N TYR A 54 -9.29 -2.84 -6.75
CA TYR A 54 -8.07 -3.59 -6.46
C TYR A 54 -7.88 -4.82 -7.37
N THR A 55 -8.97 -5.49 -7.77
CA THR A 55 -8.94 -6.59 -8.73
C THR A 55 -8.44 -6.16 -10.11
N ALA A 56 -8.69 -4.91 -10.51
CA ALA A 56 -8.27 -4.37 -11.80
C ALA A 56 -6.87 -3.73 -11.78
N ILE A 57 -6.42 -3.20 -10.63
CA ILE A 57 -5.16 -2.42 -10.55
C ILE A 57 -4.08 -3.02 -9.67
N VAL A 58 -4.43 -3.85 -8.67
CA VAL A 58 -3.49 -4.46 -7.71
C VAL A 58 -3.24 -5.92 -8.02
N VAL A 59 -4.29 -6.74 -8.16
CA VAL A 59 -4.16 -8.18 -8.44
C VAL A 59 -3.28 -8.47 -9.66
N PRO A 60 -3.40 -7.74 -10.81
CA PRO A 60 -2.57 -8.00 -11.96
C PRO A 60 -1.08 -7.74 -11.71
N LEU A 61 -0.72 -6.88 -10.76
CA LEU A 61 0.67 -6.66 -10.37
C LEU A 61 1.26 -7.93 -9.74
N GLY A 62 0.46 -8.73 -9.01
CA GLY A 62 0.90 -10.00 -8.44
C GLY A 62 1.24 -11.07 -9.47
N ALA A 63 0.70 -10.97 -10.68
CA ALA A 63 0.95 -11.89 -11.78
C ALA A 63 2.14 -11.47 -12.68
N MET A 64 2.73 -10.29 -12.44
CA MET A 64 3.86 -9.80 -13.24
C MET A 64 5.19 -10.43 -12.82
N GLY A 65 6.09 -10.63 -13.79
CA GLY A 65 7.47 -11.01 -13.51
C GLY A 65 8.33 -9.83 -13.04
N TYR A 66 8.88 -9.93 -11.82
CA TYR A 66 9.83 -8.96 -11.26
C TYR A 66 11.24 -9.53 -11.13
N SER A 67 12.26 -8.66 -11.12
CA SER A 67 13.62 -9.07 -10.80
C SER A 67 13.71 -9.50 -9.33
N LYS A 68 14.73 -10.31 -8.99
CA LYS A 68 14.98 -10.79 -7.62
C LYS A 68 15.05 -9.65 -6.59
N THR A 69 15.54 -8.47 -7.00
CA THR A 69 15.64 -7.27 -6.15
C THR A 69 14.29 -6.78 -5.65
N TYR A 70 13.23 -6.88 -6.46
CA TYR A 70 11.93 -6.28 -6.17
C TYR A 70 10.83 -7.30 -5.91
N ALA A 71 10.95 -8.52 -6.44
CA ALA A 71 9.89 -9.52 -6.44
C ALA A 71 9.27 -9.78 -5.06
N LEU A 72 10.09 -10.11 -4.06
CA LEU A 72 9.61 -10.41 -2.70
C LEU A 72 8.82 -9.23 -2.11
N ALA A 73 9.40 -8.02 -2.19
CA ALA A 73 8.77 -6.83 -1.64
C ALA A 73 7.50 -6.44 -2.39
N VAL A 74 7.45 -6.64 -3.71
CA VAL A 74 6.24 -6.36 -4.49
C VAL A 74 5.14 -7.35 -4.15
N TYR A 75 5.41 -8.66 -4.18
CA TYR A 75 4.40 -9.68 -3.91
C TYR A 75 3.85 -9.59 -2.48
N ALA A 76 4.71 -9.39 -1.48
CA ALA A 76 4.26 -9.20 -0.10
C ALA A 76 3.34 -7.98 0.05
N LYS A 77 3.58 -6.91 -0.71
CA LYS A 77 2.73 -5.72 -0.68
C LYS A 77 1.42 -5.90 -1.45
N VAL A 78 1.44 -6.61 -2.57
CA VAL A 78 0.21 -6.99 -3.29
C VAL A 78 -0.68 -7.81 -2.35
N ASP A 79 -0.12 -8.85 -1.73
CA ASP A 79 -0.83 -9.72 -0.79
C ASP A 79 -1.45 -8.93 0.37
N ALA A 80 -0.66 -8.06 1.02
CA ALA A 80 -1.17 -7.23 2.11
C ALA A 80 -2.28 -6.27 1.66
N VAL A 81 -2.18 -5.65 0.48
CA VAL A 81 -3.23 -4.77 -0.05
C VAL A 81 -4.50 -5.55 -0.37
N VAL A 82 -4.39 -6.73 -1.00
CA VAL A 82 -5.53 -7.61 -1.29
C VAL A 82 -6.20 -8.04 0.02
N ARG A 83 -5.42 -8.49 1.00
CA ARG A 83 -5.92 -8.86 2.32
C ARG A 83 -6.68 -7.73 3.00
N PHE A 84 -6.17 -6.50 2.97
CA PHE A 84 -6.90 -5.34 3.52
C PHE A 84 -8.19 -4.99 2.76
N CYS A 85 -8.30 -5.36 1.49
CA CYS A 85 -9.53 -5.19 0.71
C CYS A 85 -10.58 -6.24 1.05
N GLU A 86 -10.16 -7.47 1.38
CA GLU A 86 -11.03 -8.64 1.58
C GLU A 86 -11.37 -8.94 3.05
N ASP A 87 -10.51 -8.53 3.98
CA ASP A 87 -10.62 -8.83 5.41
C ASP A 87 -10.59 -7.52 6.23
N ASP A 88 -11.77 -7.07 6.65
CA ASP A 88 -11.95 -5.87 7.48
C ASP A 88 -11.24 -5.99 8.84
N GLU A 89 -11.16 -7.21 9.39
CA GLU A 89 -10.54 -7.45 10.68
C GLU A 89 -9.03 -7.36 10.58
N ALA A 90 -8.43 -7.93 9.52
CA ALA A 90 -7.00 -7.75 9.23
C ALA A 90 -6.63 -6.26 9.05
N LEU A 91 -7.49 -5.48 8.39
CA LEU A 91 -7.29 -4.04 8.26
C LEU A 91 -7.37 -3.34 9.62
N ARG A 92 -8.39 -3.66 10.43
CA ARG A 92 -8.59 -3.08 11.76
C ARG A 92 -7.38 -3.34 12.65
N VAL A 93 -6.95 -4.60 12.76
CA VAL A 93 -5.76 -5.00 13.54
C VAL A 93 -4.52 -4.23 13.07
N SER A 94 -4.31 -4.12 11.76
CA SER A 94 -3.17 -3.36 11.24
C SER A 94 -3.20 -1.88 11.59
N ARG A 95 -4.38 -1.25 11.65
CA ARG A 95 -4.53 0.17 12.04
C ARG A 95 -4.31 0.34 13.53
N ASP A 96 -4.90 -0.53 14.35
CA ASP A 96 -4.79 -0.49 15.80
C ASP A 96 -3.34 -0.68 16.27
N SER A 97 -2.59 -1.61 15.68
CA SER A 97 -1.16 -1.80 15.99
C SER A 97 -0.32 -0.56 15.70
N LEU A 98 -0.68 0.21 14.67
CA LEU A 98 0.04 1.43 14.31
C LEU A 98 -0.34 2.60 15.23
N ASP A 99 -1.60 2.68 15.65
CA ASP A 99 -2.02 3.65 16.65
C ASP A 99 -1.37 3.37 18.02
N GLN A 100 -1.20 2.10 18.40
CA GLN A 100 -0.44 1.72 19.60
C GLN A 100 1.02 2.16 19.51
N LEU A 101 1.72 1.83 18.41
CA LEU A 101 3.10 2.27 18.19
C LEU A 101 3.24 3.80 18.27
N ARG A 102 2.26 4.53 17.72
CA ARG A 102 2.23 5.99 17.78
C ARG A 102 2.08 6.51 19.21
N LEU A 103 1.23 5.88 20.01
CA LEU A 103 1.05 6.23 21.42
C LEU A 103 2.35 5.97 22.20
N GLU A 104 3.04 4.87 21.94
CA GLU A 104 4.34 4.55 22.54
C GLU A 104 5.40 5.60 22.17
N MET A 105 5.52 5.97 20.89
CA MET A 105 6.45 7.01 20.43
C MET A 105 6.17 8.38 21.06
N ARG A 106 4.90 8.68 21.35
CA ARG A 106 4.47 9.91 22.04
C ARG A 106 4.64 9.83 23.55
N GLY A 107 4.57 8.65 24.13
CA GLY A 107 4.84 8.42 25.55
C GLY A 107 6.34 8.51 25.90
N GLN A 108 7.21 8.37 24.91
CA GLN A 108 8.67 8.58 25.03
C GLN A 108 9.10 10.05 24.91
N VAL A 109 8.28 11.00 25.38
CA VAL A 109 8.75 12.38 25.58
C VAL A 109 9.88 12.35 26.61
N ILE A 110 11.09 12.61 26.10
CA ILE A 110 12.40 12.73 26.73
C ILE A 110 12.29 13.06 28.23
N PRO A 111 12.91 12.29 29.15
CA PRO A 111 13.10 12.76 30.51
C PRO A 111 13.94 14.04 30.44
N THR A 112 13.33 15.20 30.71
CA THR A 112 14.06 16.43 30.96
C THR A 112 14.96 16.17 32.16
N LEU A 113 16.25 16.00 31.90
CA LEU A 113 17.30 15.97 32.91
C LEU A 113 17.27 17.35 33.60
N HIS A 114 16.74 17.37 34.82
CA HIS A 114 16.86 18.47 35.77
C HIS A 114 18.19 18.37 36.52
#